data_AF-A0A418ZPB4-F1
#
_entry.id   AF-A0A418ZPB4-F1
#
_cell.length_a   1.000
_cell.length_b   1.000
_cell.length_c   1.000
_cell.angle_alpha   90.00
_cell.angle_beta   90.00
_cell.angle_gamma   90.00
#
_symmetry.space_group_name_H-M   'P 1'
#
loop_
_entity.id
_entity.type
_entity.pdbx_description
1 polymer ?
#
loop_
_entity_poly.entity_id
_entity_poly.type
_entity_poly.pdbx_seq_one_letter_code
_entity_poly.pdbx_strand_id
1 'polypeptide(L)' 'ALGEPAIFAIGNRNETPECLVEQSVNAALEGAFAEAEALLLERFADVTLADLAEDFARRHAQRRAAKE' A
#
# COMPACT_ATOMS: atom_id res chain seq x y z
N ALA A 1 -12.90 3.72 6.46
CA ALA A 1 -12.34 4.08 5.14
C ALA A 1 -13.15 3.37 4.06
N LEU A 2 -13.14 3.83 2.80
CA LEU A 2 -13.77 3.08 1.69
C LEU A 2 -13.18 1.67 1.67
N GLY A 3 -14.01 0.69 2.08
CA GLY A 3 -13.75 -0.76 2.22
C GLY A 3 -12.30 -1.19 2.15
N GLU A 4 -11.70 -1.50 3.31
CA GLU A 4 -10.33 -1.98 3.53
C GLU A 4 -9.92 -3.03 2.47
N PRO A 5 -9.23 -2.64 1.39
CA PRO A 5 -8.49 -3.61 0.61
C PRO A 5 -7.26 -3.95 1.45
N ALA A 6 -6.87 -5.22 1.52
CA ALA A 6 -5.56 -5.55 2.07
C ALA A 6 -4.51 -4.65 1.39
N ILE A 7 -3.75 -3.87 2.18
CA ILE A 7 -2.76 -2.93 1.65
C ILE A 7 -1.77 -3.67 0.74
N PHE A 8 -1.51 -4.93 1.08
CA PHE A 8 -0.85 -5.89 0.22
C PHE A 8 -1.86 -6.87 -0.39
N ALA A 9 -2.07 -6.76 -1.70
CA ALA A 9 -2.46 -7.92 -2.52
C ALA A 9 -1.25 -8.84 -2.81
N ILE A 10 -0.22 -8.79 -1.96
CA ILE A 10 0.96 -9.67 -1.94
C ILE A 10 0.78 -10.68 -0.78
N GLY A 11 -0.42 -11.25 -0.68
CA GLY A 11 -0.71 -12.37 0.21
C GLY A 11 -0.64 -13.69 -0.55
N ASN A 12 -0.62 -14.80 0.19
CA ASN A 12 -0.71 -16.14 -0.37
C ASN A 12 -1.85 -16.20 -1.39
N ARG A 13 -1.50 -16.37 -2.67
CA ARG A 13 -2.50 -16.46 -3.76
C ARG A 13 -3.39 -17.70 -3.61
N ASN A 14 -2.95 -18.65 -2.80
CA ASN A 14 -3.65 -19.83 -2.33
C ASN A 14 -3.45 -19.95 -0.81
N GLU A 15 -4.53 -19.89 -0.03
CA GLU A 15 -4.48 -20.02 1.44
C GLU A 15 -4.01 -21.42 1.89
N THR A 16 -4.09 -22.43 1.02
CA THR A 16 -3.65 -23.80 1.27
C THR A 16 -2.75 -24.30 0.13
N PRO A 17 -1.49 -23.86 0.04
CA PRO A 17 -0.60 -24.29 -1.02
C PRO A 17 -0.11 -25.72 -0.75
N GLU A 18 -0.30 -26.64 -1.70
CA GLU A 18 0.28 -28.00 -1.60
C GLU A 18 1.77 -28.03 -1.97
N CYS A 19 2.26 -26.99 -2.65
CA CYS A 19 3.67 -26.84 -3.00
C CYS A 19 4.50 -26.53 -1.76
N LEU A 20 5.39 -27.45 -1.36
CA LEU A 20 6.25 -27.27 -0.18
C LEU A 20 7.23 -26.09 -0.32
N VAL A 21 7.68 -25.78 -1.55
CA VAL A 21 8.51 -24.60 -1.82
C VAL A 21 7.73 -23.32 -1.53
N GLU A 22 6.47 -23.27 -1.96
CA GLU A 22 5.59 -22.14 -1.70
C GLU A 22 5.32 -21.97 -0.21
N GLN A 23 5.01 -23.06 0.53
CA GLN A 23 4.86 -23.02 1.99
C GLN A 23 6.11 -22.45 2.68
N SER A 24 7.30 -22.88 2.24
CA SER A 24 8.57 -22.44 2.82
C SER A 24 8.83 -20.96 2.57
N VAL A 25 8.54 -20.48 1.35
CA VAL A 25 8.69 -19.06 0.99
C VAL A 25 7.68 -18.20 1.76
N ASN A 26 6.43 -18.63 1.86
CA ASN A 26 5.38 -17.90 2.57
C ASN A 26 5.73 -17.76 4.06
N ALA A 27 6.16 -18.86 4.71
CA ALA A 27 6.59 -18.83 6.11
C ALA A 27 7.80 -17.92 6.33
N ALA A 28 8.75 -17.88 5.39
CA ALA A 28 9.92 -17.02 5.48
C ALA A 28 9.58 -15.51 5.34
N LEU A 29 8.50 -15.17 4.65
CA LEU A 29 8.10 -13.78 4.37
C LEU A 29 6.98 -13.25 5.27
N GLU A 30 6.27 -14.11 6.00
CA GLU A 30 5.08 -13.76 6.78
C GLU A 30 5.30 -12.58 7.75
N GLY A 31 6.36 -12.63 8.55
CA GLY A 31 6.69 -11.55 9.49
C GLY A 31 7.04 -10.23 8.79
N ALA A 32 7.79 -10.30 7.68
CA ALA A 32 8.17 -9.12 6.92
C ALA A 32 6.95 -8.41 6.30
N PHE A 33 5.95 -9.17 5.83
CA PHE A 33 4.71 -8.58 5.34
C PHE A 33 3.88 -7.93 6.45
N ALA A 34 3.77 -8.58 7.62
CA ALA A 34 3.05 -8.01 8.77
C ALA A 34 3.69 -6.69 9.23
N GLU A 35 5.03 -6.65 9.33
CA GLU A 35 5.76 -5.43 9.70
C GLU A 35 5.60 -4.31 8.67
N ALA A 36 5.68 -4.65 7.38
CA ALA A 36 5.49 -3.69 6.29
C ALA A 36 4.06 -3.12 6.29
N GLU A 37 3.05 -3.94 6.55
CA GLU A 37 1.65 -3.49 6.61
C GLU A 37 1.41 -2.54 7.78
N ALA A 38 1.90 -2.90 8.97
CA ALA A 38 1.82 -2.04 10.14
C ALA A 38 2.48 -0.68 9.89
N LEU A 39 3.67 -0.67 9.29
CA LEU A 39 4.37 0.56 8.94
C LEU A 39 3.56 1.42 7.96
N LEU A 40 2.96 0.83 6.92
CA LEU A 40 2.16 1.59 5.97
C LEU A 40 0.88 2.15 6.60
N LEU A 41 0.20 1.39 7.45
CA LEU A 41 -0.96 1.85 8.20
C LEU A 41 -0.62 3.03 9.12
N GLU A 42 0.51 2.95 9.81
CA GLU A 42 1.02 4.05 10.64
C GLU A 42 1.23 5.31 9.79
N ARG A 43 1.91 5.19 8.65
CA ARG A 43 2.15 6.33 7.75
C ARG A 43 0.86 6.90 7.15
N PHE A 44 -0.13 6.06 6.86
CA PHE A 44 -1.41 6.52 6.33
C PHE A 44 -2.24 7.27 7.36
N ALA A 45 -2.11 6.94 8.65
CA ALA A 45 -2.77 7.68 9.72
C ALA A 45 -2.32 9.15 9.78
N ASP A 46 -1.08 9.44 9.36
CA ASP A 46 -0.51 10.78 9.33
C ASP A 46 -0.89 11.61 8.07
N VAL A 47 -1.46 10.99 7.04
CA VAL A 47 -1.79 11.67 5.77
C VAL A 47 -3.25 12.11 5.76
N THR A 48 -3.49 13.43 5.65
CA THR A 48 -4.86 13.95 5.59
C THR A 48 -5.34 14.26 4.17
N LEU A 49 -6.66 14.26 3.97
CA LEU A 49 -7.25 14.71 2.71
C LEU A 49 -6.92 16.18 2.39
N ALA A 50 -6.69 17.02 3.40
CA ALA A 50 -6.31 18.41 3.21
C ALA A 50 -4.92 18.51 2.59
N ASP A 51 -3.95 17.76 3.11
CA ASP A 51 -2.58 17.73 2.58
C ASP A 51 -2.56 17.24 1.12
N LEU A 52 -3.36 16.19 0.83
CA LEU A 52 -3.49 15.66 -0.53
C LEU A 52 -4.15 16.67 -1.49
N ALA A 53 -5.16 17.41 -1.03
CA ALA A 53 -5.83 18.42 -1.84
C ALA A 53 -4.90 19.60 -2.17
N GLU A 54 -4.09 20.03 -1.20
CA GLU A 54 -3.09 21.07 -1.41
C GLU A 54 -2.01 20.64 -2.41
N ASP A 55 -1.46 19.43 -2.24
CA ASP A 55 -0.45 18.89 -3.17
C ASP A 55 -1.01 18.75 -4.59
N PHE A 56 -2.26 18.28 -4.71
CA PHE A 56 -2.95 18.20 -5.99
C PHE A 56 -3.10 19.58 -6.65
N ALA A 57 -3.60 20.58 -5.92
CA ALA A 57 -3.81 21.93 -6.45
C ALA A 57 -2.49 22.52 -6.97
N ARG A 58 -1.41 22.35 -6.21
CA ARG A 58 -0.05 22.77 -6.59
C ARG A 58 0.40 22.12 -7.89
N ARG A 59 0.32 20.79 -8.00
CA ARG A 59 0.73 20.06 -9.22
C ARG A 59 -0.14 20.40 -10.42
N HIS A 60 -1.44 20.59 -10.21
CA HIS A 60 -2.36 20.97 -11.27
C HIS A 60 -2.03 22.35 -11.85
N ALA A 61 -1.75 23.34 -11.00
CA ALA A 61 -1.33 24.67 -11.43
C ALA A 61 -0.02 24.63 -12.24
N GLN A 62 0.98 23.87 -11.77
CA GLN A 62 2.24 23.67 -12.51
C GLN A 62 2.00 23.05 -13.89
N ARG A 63 1.12 22.06 -13.98
CA ARG A 63 0.78 21.40 -15.25
C ARG A 63 0.05 22.33 -16.23
N ARG A 64 -0.77 23.25 -15.72
CA ARG A 64 -1.48 24.27 -16.51
C ARG A 64 -0.50 25.28 -17.10
N ALA A 65 0.38 25.84 -16.27
CA ALA A 65 1.40 26.80 -16.72
C ALA A 65 2.37 26.20 -17.76
N ALA A 66 2.73 24.92 -17.64
CA ALA A 66 3.60 24.25 -18.61
C ALA A 66 2.93 23.91 -19.96
N LYS A 67 1.62 24.16 -20.12
CA LYS A 67 0.89 23.98 -21.38
C LYS A 67 0.63 25.29 -22.12
N GLU A 68 0.93 26.43 -21.49
CA GLU A 68 0.82 27.79 -22.04
C GLU A 68 2.19 28.25 -22.54
#